data_AF-A0A7R8D2R7-F1
#
_entry.id   AF-A0A7R8D2R7-F1
#
_cell.length_a   1.000
_cell.length_b   1.000
_cell.length_c   1.000
_cell.angle_alpha   90.00
_cell.angle_beta   90.00
_cell.angle_gamma   90.00
#
_symmetry.space_group_name_H-M   'P 1'
#
loop_
_entity.id
_entity.type
_entity.pdbx_description
1 polymer ?
#
loop_
_entity_poly.entity_id
_entity_poly.type
_entity_poly.pdbx_seq_one_letter_code
_entity_poly.pdbx_strand_id
1 'polypeptide(L)'
;MWQSKDAKTAVDQAISLRDQAVIVDLLSVITLRPSIWNLDLCTALLPSIGELLQSKYEMYINIGCGAMKLILKNFASVIKSNIDSPVQNLGVDISREERHNKCMQCYKDLVKIRSLILKKQNIAGKNWSYIQRTIYSYAIFGLN
;
A
#
# COMPACT_ATOMS: atom_id res chain seq x y z
N MET A 1 -13.50 0.97 19.99
CA MET A 1 -13.37 -0.12 18.99
C MET A 1 -14.27 0.07 17.75
N TRP A 2 -14.75 1.28 17.46
CA TRP A 2 -15.70 1.56 16.35
C TRP A 2 -15.05 2.25 15.13
N GLN A 3 -14.01 3.04 15.34
CA GLN A 3 -13.38 3.87 14.28
C GLN A 3 -12.77 3.11 13.10
N SER A 4 -12.39 1.82 13.26
CA SER A 4 -11.78 1.05 12.16
C SER A 4 -12.80 0.49 11.17
N LYS A 5 -14.03 0.20 11.61
CA LYS A 5 -15.11 -0.25 10.72
C LYS A 5 -15.57 0.89 9.82
N ASP A 6 -15.72 2.08 10.38
CA ASP A 6 -16.12 3.28 9.62
C ASP A 6 -15.08 3.68 8.56
N ALA A 7 -13.79 3.57 8.90
CA ALA A 7 -12.71 3.89 7.97
C ALA A 7 -12.68 2.97 6.74
N LYS A 8 -12.93 1.67 6.93
CA LYS A 8 -13.00 0.71 5.82
C LYS A 8 -14.17 1.03 4.89
N THR A 9 -15.35 1.28 5.45
CA THR A 9 -16.52 1.66 4.65
C THR A 9 -16.28 2.95 3.87
N ALA A 10 -15.65 3.96 4.47
CA ALA A 10 -15.29 5.20 3.77
C ALA A 10 -14.32 4.97 2.61
N VAL A 11 -13.33 4.09 2.80
CA VAL A 11 -12.39 3.68 1.73
C VAL A 11 -13.11 2.95 0.62
N ASP A 12 -13.95 1.96 0.95
CA ASP A 12 -14.69 1.19 -0.05
C ASP A 12 -15.63 2.10 -0.87
N GLN A 13 -16.26 3.08 -0.22
CA GLN A 13 -17.05 4.10 -0.91
C GLN A 13 -16.20 4.98 -1.82
N ALA A 14 -15.06 5.49 -1.34
CA ALA A 14 -14.16 6.29 -2.17
C ALA A 14 -13.65 5.53 -3.40
N ILE A 15 -13.34 4.25 -3.24
CA ILE A 15 -12.97 3.35 -4.35
C ILE A 15 -14.15 3.17 -5.32
N SER A 16 -15.38 3.03 -4.81
CA SER A 16 -16.58 2.88 -5.64
C SER A 16 -16.89 4.09 -6.51
N LEU A 17 -16.51 5.30 -6.05
CA LEU A 17 -16.65 6.54 -6.81
C LEU A 17 -15.67 6.62 -7.99
N ARG A 18 -14.60 5.81 -8.00
CA ARG A 18 -13.57 5.74 -9.05
C ARG A 18 -12.95 7.10 -9.40
N ASP A 19 -12.93 8.02 -8.44
CA ASP A 19 -12.36 9.36 -8.59
C ASP A 19 -11.02 9.44 -7.86
N GLN A 20 -9.95 9.73 -8.60
CA GLN A 20 -8.61 9.87 -8.04
C GLN A 20 -8.50 11.06 -7.08
N ALA A 21 -9.25 12.15 -7.29
CA ALA A 21 -9.24 13.31 -6.41
C ALA A 21 -9.80 12.95 -5.02
N VAL A 22 -10.90 12.19 -4.98
CA VAL A 22 -11.51 11.72 -3.74
C VAL A 22 -10.56 10.80 -2.97
N ILE A 23 -9.88 9.89 -3.67
CA ILE A 23 -8.87 9.01 -3.06
C ILE A 23 -7.70 9.83 -2.50
N VAL A 24 -7.25 10.85 -3.22
CA VAL A 24 -6.16 11.75 -2.77
C VAL A 24 -6.57 12.50 -1.50
N ASP A 25 -7.76 13.10 -1.48
CA ASP A 25 -8.27 13.81 -0.31
C ASP A 25 -8.41 12.87 0.89
N LEU A 26 -8.97 11.69 0.68
CA LEU A 26 -9.07 10.67 1.73
C LEU A 26 -7.68 10.26 2.24
N LEU A 27 -6.74 9.94 1.35
CA LEU A 27 -5.38 9.56 1.69
C LEU A 27 -4.66 10.66 2.47
N SER A 28 -4.85 11.93 2.08
CA SER A 28 -4.25 13.07 2.76
C SER A 28 -4.66 13.16 4.24
N VAL A 29 -5.91 12.78 4.57
CA VAL A 29 -6.44 12.80 5.95
C VAL A 29 -6.02 11.55 6.72
N ILE A 30 -6.17 10.36 6.13
CA ILE A 30 -5.87 9.10 6.85
C ILE A 30 -4.37 8.89 7.06
N THR A 31 -3.51 9.44 6.20
CA THR A 31 -2.04 9.37 6.40
C THR A 31 -1.57 10.17 7.61
N LEU A 32 -2.35 11.15 8.07
CA LEU A 32 -2.11 11.87 9.33
C LEU A 32 -2.49 11.05 10.57
N ARG A 33 -3.20 9.93 10.41
CA ARG A 33 -3.68 9.08 11.52
C ARG A 33 -3.23 7.63 11.34
N PRO A 34 -1.96 7.31 11.65
CA PRO A 34 -1.41 5.96 11.47
C PRO A 34 -2.17 4.87 12.22
N SER A 35 -2.82 5.20 13.34
CA SER A 35 -3.60 4.26 14.18
C SER A 35 -4.84 3.68 13.50
N ILE A 36 -5.35 4.32 12.44
CA ILE A 36 -6.52 3.85 11.69
C ILE A 36 -6.12 2.74 10.70
N TRP A 37 -4.86 2.74 10.26
CA TRP A 37 -4.37 1.80 9.26
C TRP A 37 -4.36 0.38 9.80
N ASN A 38 -4.85 -0.54 8.98
CA ASN A 38 -4.84 -1.97 9.23
C ASN A 38 -4.59 -2.70 7.90
N LEU A 39 -4.34 -4.00 7.98
CA LEU A 39 -4.02 -4.80 6.80
C LEU A 39 -5.14 -4.77 5.74
N ASP A 40 -6.41 -4.78 6.17
CA ASP A 40 -7.57 -4.76 5.25
C ASP A 40 -7.64 -3.45 4.45
N LEU A 41 -7.35 -2.31 5.10
CA LEU A 41 -7.25 -1.01 4.45
C LEU A 41 -6.06 -0.95 3.49
N CYS A 42 -4.91 -1.47 3.90
CA CYS A 42 -3.73 -1.55 3.04
C CYS A 42 -4.03 -2.34 1.77
N THR A 43 -4.64 -3.52 1.88
CA THR A 43 -4.99 -4.35 0.72
C THR A 43 -6.00 -3.67 -0.19
N ALA A 44 -6.96 -2.93 0.36
CA ALA A 44 -7.97 -2.22 -0.44
C ALA A 44 -7.39 -0.99 -1.16
N LEU A 45 -6.51 -0.24 -0.49
CA LEU A 45 -5.95 1.02 -1.02
C LEU A 45 -4.72 0.82 -1.92
N LEU A 46 -3.99 -0.29 -1.80
CA LEU A 46 -2.79 -0.57 -2.59
C LEU A 46 -3.00 -0.41 -4.10
N PRO A 47 -4.06 -0.98 -4.71
CA PRO A 47 -4.36 -0.76 -6.12
C PRO A 47 -4.51 0.72 -6.47
N SER A 48 -5.31 1.48 -5.70
CA SER A 48 -5.53 2.91 -5.93
C SER A 48 -4.25 3.72 -5.76
N ILE A 49 -3.41 3.39 -4.77
CA ILE A 49 -2.08 4.00 -4.59
C ILE A 49 -1.20 3.74 -5.82
N GLY A 50 -1.23 2.53 -6.37
CA GLY A 50 -0.53 2.18 -7.61
C GLY A 50 -0.95 3.04 -8.81
N GLU A 51 -2.23 3.40 -8.91
CA GLU A 51 -2.75 4.31 -9.93
C GLU A 51 -2.29 5.76 -9.70
N LEU A 52 -2.31 6.24 -8.45
CA LEU A 52 -1.85 7.60 -8.10
C LEU A 52 -0.38 7.80 -8.42
N LEU A 53 0.46 6.80 -8.19
CA LEU A 53 1.88 6.83 -8.55
C LEU A 53 2.10 6.89 -10.08
N GLN A 54 1.12 6.44 -10.86
CA GLN A 54 1.12 6.54 -12.31
C GLN A 54 0.50 7.84 -12.83
N SER A 55 -0.16 8.62 -11.97
CA SER A 55 -0.77 9.90 -12.33
C SER A 55 0.24 10.86 -12.97
N LYS A 56 -0.29 11.80 -13.74
CA LYS A 56 0.46 12.93 -14.34
C LYS A 56 0.66 14.09 -13.36
N TYR A 57 -0.10 14.12 -12.27
CA TYR A 57 -0.06 15.19 -11.28
C TYR A 57 0.93 14.86 -10.17
N GLU A 58 1.94 15.70 -9.98
CA GLU A 58 2.95 15.50 -8.92
C GLU A 58 2.35 15.44 -7.52
N MET A 59 1.31 16.24 -7.26
CA MET A 59 0.58 16.23 -5.98
C MET A 59 0.00 14.84 -5.68
N TYR A 60 -0.58 14.18 -6.68
CA TYR A 60 -1.20 12.87 -6.53
C TYR A 60 -0.14 11.80 -6.28
N ILE A 61 0.97 11.89 -7.00
CA ILE A 61 2.12 11.01 -6.79
C ILE A 61 2.67 11.21 -5.36
N ASN A 62 2.84 12.44 -4.89
CA ASN A 62 3.35 12.73 -3.54
C ASN A 62 2.44 12.17 -2.44
N ILE A 63 1.12 12.29 -2.58
CA ILE A 63 0.16 11.73 -1.62
C ILE A 63 0.19 10.20 -1.65
N GLY A 64 0.14 9.58 -2.84
CA GLY A 64 0.27 8.13 -2.99
C GLY A 64 1.60 7.59 -2.43
N CYS A 65 2.67 8.34 -2.63
CA CYS A 65 3.98 8.09 -2.05
C CYS A 65 3.95 8.11 -0.51
N GLY A 66 3.37 9.15 0.09
CA GLY A 66 3.22 9.26 1.54
C GLY A 66 2.47 8.08 2.14
N ALA A 67 1.35 7.69 1.52
CA ALA A 67 0.58 6.51 1.91
C ALA A 67 1.40 5.23 1.79
N MET A 68 2.08 5.02 0.66
CA MET A 68 2.93 3.84 0.44
C MET A 68 4.04 3.72 1.50
N LYS A 69 4.72 4.82 1.82
CA LYS A 69 5.76 4.85 2.86
C LYS A 69 5.21 4.42 4.21
N LEU A 70 3.99 4.86 4.55
CA LEU A 70 3.33 4.51 5.80
C LEU A 70 2.96 3.01 5.85
N ILE A 71 2.46 2.46 4.75
CA ILE A 71 2.16 1.02 4.63
C ILE A 71 3.43 0.21 4.84
N LEU A 72 4.51 0.54 4.12
CA LEU A 72 5.78 -0.17 4.25
C LEU A 72 6.34 -0.07 5.66
N LYS A 73 6.33 1.12 6.27
CA LYS A 73 6.86 1.31 7.63
C LYS A 73 6.12 0.47 8.69
N ASN A 74 4.81 0.38 8.58
CA ASN A 74 3.99 -0.29 9.60
C ASN A 74 3.80 -1.80 9.33
N PHE A 75 3.72 -2.21 8.06
CA PHE A 75 3.31 -3.56 7.69
C PHE A 75 4.39 -4.37 6.97
N ALA A 76 5.50 -3.79 6.51
CA ALA A 76 6.52 -4.58 5.79
C ALA A 76 7.10 -5.71 6.67
N SER A 77 7.35 -5.46 7.95
CA SER A 77 7.82 -6.50 8.88
C SER A 77 6.80 -7.62 9.08
N VAL A 78 5.52 -7.28 9.19
CA VAL A 78 4.41 -8.23 9.34
C VAL A 78 4.24 -9.06 8.06
N ILE A 79 4.29 -8.42 6.90
CA ILE A 79 4.18 -9.09 5.60
C ILE A 79 5.37 -10.04 5.41
N LYS A 80 6.60 -9.56 5.65
CA LYS A 80 7.81 -10.38 5.53
C LYS A 80 7.80 -11.57 6.49
N SER A 81 7.47 -11.33 7.76
CA SER A 81 7.36 -12.41 8.77
C SER A 81 6.29 -13.45 8.43
N ASN A 82 5.15 -13.04 7.85
CA ASN A 82 4.11 -13.98 7.41
C ASN A 82 4.48 -14.77 6.14
N ILE A 83 5.39 -14.25 5.31
CA ILE A 83 5.86 -14.92 4.09
C ILE A 83 7.04 -15.83 4.37
N ASP A 84 8.00 -15.38 5.19
CA ASP A 84 9.20 -16.15 5.59
C ASP A 84 8.86 -17.31 6.54
N SER A 85 7.71 -17.24 7.22
CA SER A 85 7.15 -18.36 7.98
C SER A 85 6.03 -19.04 7.18
N PRO A 86 6.36 -19.98 6.27
CA PRO A 86 5.33 -20.78 5.61
C PRO A 86 4.53 -21.54 6.67
N VAL A 87 3.20 -21.49 6.55
CA VAL A 87 2.28 -22.15 7.47
C VAL A 87 2.49 -23.67 7.34
N GLN A 88 3.26 -24.27 8.25
CA GLN A 88 3.50 -25.73 8.26
C GLN A 88 2.30 -26.53 8.78
N ASN A 89 1.20 -25.90 9.17
CA ASN A 89 0.03 -26.61 9.70
C ASN A 89 -1.05 -26.80 8.63
N LEU A 90 -0.92 -27.93 7.92
CA LEU A 90 -2.00 -28.55 7.14
C LEU A 90 -3.21 -28.82 8.07
N GLY A 91 -4.32 -28.13 7.84
CA GLY A 91 -5.65 -28.73 8.02
C GLY A 91 -6.56 -28.28 9.17
N VAL A 92 -6.22 -27.29 10.01
CA VAL A 92 -7.09 -26.95 11.17
C VAL A 92 -7.36 -25.44 11.40
N ASP A 93 -6.63 -24.53 10.76
CA ASP A 93 -6.65 -23.10 11.13
C ASP A 93 -6.98 -22.15 9.94
N ILE A 94 -8.24 -22.16 9.49
CA ILE A 94 -8.76 -21.28 8.40
C ILE A 94 -8.43 -19.80 8.66
N SER A 95 -8.44 -19.35 9.92
CA SER A 95 -8.15 -17.94 10.26
C SER A 95 -6.68 -17.53 10.04
N ARG A 96 -5.73 -18.48 10.15
CA ARG A 96 -4.32 -18.22 9.88
C ARG A 96 -4.03 -18.22 8.38
N GLU A 97 -4.69 -19.12 7.64
CA GLU A 97 -4.61 -19.19 6.18
C GLU A 97 -5.17 -17.91 5.53
N GLU A 98 -6.29 -17.39 6.04
CA GLU A 98 -6.89 -16.15 5.56
C GLU A 98 -5.99 -14.91 5.79
N ARG A 99 -5.31 -14.84 6.95
CA ARG A 99 -4.28 -13.80 7.19
C ARG A 99 -3.09 -13.94 6.27
N HIS A 100 -2.59 -15.17 6.07
CA HIS A 100 -1.49 -15.42 5.16
C HIS A 100 -1.84 -15.00 3.73
N ASN A 101 -3.05 -15.33 3.25
CA ASN A 101 -3.54 -14.93 1.94
C ASN A 101 -3.64 -13.40 1.79
N LYS A 102 -4.14 -12.69 2.81
CA LYS A 102 -4.17 -11.20 2.81
C LYS A 102 -2.77 -10.61 2.78
N CYS A 103 -1.83 -11.12 3.59
CA CYS A 103 -0.43 -10.69 3.58
C CYS A 103 0.23 -10.96 2.23
N MET A 104 -0.01 -12.14 1.64
CA MET A 104 0.50 -12.54 0.34
C MET A 104 -0.07 -11.65 -0.78
N GLN A 105 -1.34 -11.30 -0.72
CA GLN A 105 -1.96 -10.38 -1.68
C GLN A 105 -1.37 -8.97 -1.57
N CYS A 106 -1.25 -8.46 -0.34
CA CYS A 106 -0.57 -7.19 -0.05
C CYS A 106 0.86 -7.19 -0.62
N TYR A 107 1.61 -8.28 -0.41
CA TYR A 107 2.95 -8.44 -0.98
C TYR A 107 2.97 -8.47 -2.50
N LYS A 108 2.08 -9.23 -3.14
CA LYS A 108 1.97 -9.27 -4.60
C LYS A 108 1.71 -7.88 -5.17
N ASP A 109 0.82 -7.12 -4.55
CA ASP A 109 0.50 -5.76 -5.01
C ASP A 109 1.65 -4.78 -4.75
N LEU A 110 2.36 -4.91 -3.61
CA LEU A 110 3.60 -4.17 -3.36
C LEU A 110 4.68 -4.47 -4.42
N VAL A 111 4.87 -5.74 -4.79
CA VAL A 111 5.83 -6.14 -5.84
C VAL A 111 5.42 -5.59 -7.20
N LYS A 112 4.12 -5.63 -7.56
CA LYS A 112 3.62 -5.01 -8.79
C LYS A 112 3.91 -3.51 -8.80
N ILE A 113 3.61 -2.80 -7.73
CA ILE A 113 3.84 -1.36 -7.65
C ILE A 113 5.34 -1.03 -7.73
N ARG A 114 6.20 -1.83 -7.08
CA ARG A 114 7.66 -1.74 -7.24
C ARG A 114 8.07 -1.86 -8.71
N SER A 115 7.52 -2.84 -9.44
CA SER A 115 7.82 -3.03 -10.87
C SER A 115 7.36 -1.85 -11.73
N LEU A 116 6.22 -1.23 -11.39
CA LEU A 116 5.70 -0.04 -12.07
C LEU A 116 6.59 1.18 -11.85
N ILE A 117 7.02 1.41 -10.60
CA ILE A 117 7.95 2.49 -10.26
C ILE A 117 9.28 2.31 -11.01
N LEU A 118 9.83 1.10 -11.02
CA LEU A 118 11.06 0.76 -11.76
C LEU A 118 10.94 1.02 -13.26
N LYS A 119 9.82 0.62 -13.88
CA LYS A 119 9.57 0.90 -15.31
C LYS A 119 9.47 2.40 -15.58
N LYS A 120 8.72 3.14 -14.75
CA LYS A 120 8.56 4.59 -14.89
C LYS A 120 9.91 5.31 -14.72
N GLN A 121 10.83 4.79 -13.89
CA GLN A 121 12.16 5.36 -13.69
C GLN A 121 13.00 5.36 -14.97
N ASN A 122 12.97 4.26 -15.72
CA ASN A 122 13.67 4.15 -17.00
C ASN A 122 13.14 5.14 -18.04
N ILE A 123 11.87 5.54 -17.93
CA ILE A 123 11.21 6.47 -18.85
C ILE A 123 11.43 7.94 -18.43
N ALA A 124 11.32 8.24 -17.13
CA ALA A 124 11.30 9.61 -16.59
C ALA A 124 12.67 10.11 -16.12
N GLY A 125 13.75 9.83 -16.86
CA GLY A 125 15.14 10.13 -16.48
C GLY A 125 15.36 11.39 -15.62
N LYS A 126 16.19 11.25 -14.57
CA LYS A 126 16.72 12.27 -13.62
C LYS A 126 15.72 13.14 -12.82
N ASN A 127 14.46 13.31 -13.20
CA ASN A 127 13.53 14.30 -12.60
C ASN A 127 12.62 13.77 -11.46
N TRP A 128 13.03 12.70 -10.78
CA TRP A 128 12.29 12.21 -9.61
C TRP A 128 12.50 13.11 -8.40
N SER A 129 11.40 13.52 -7.75
CA SER A 129 11.40 14.28 -6.50
C SER A 129 12.07 13.49 -5.37
N TYR A 130 12.53 14.20 -4.33
CA TYR A 130 13.19 13.58 -3.17
C TYR A 130 12.32 12.46 -2.54
N ILE A 131 11.01 12.71 -2.42
CA ILE A 131 10.05 11.76 -1.85
C ILE A 131 9.99 10.47 -2.66
N GLN A 132 9.94 10.57 -4.00
CA GLN A 132 9.90 9.41 -4.87
C GLN A 132 11.21 8.62 -4.83
N ARG A 133 12.36 9.30 -4.72
CA ARG A 133 13.68 8.66 -4.53
C ARG A 133 13.80 7.93 -3.19
N THR A 134 13.28 8.51 -2.11
CA THR A 134 13.26 7.85 -0.80
C THR A 134 12.40 6.59 -0.83
N ILE A 135 11.22 6.64 -1.43
CA ILE A 135 10.33 5.47 -1.52
C ILE A 135 10.90 4.41 -2.43
N TYR A 136 11.58 4.78 -3.52
CA TYR A 136 12.34 3.84 -4.32
C TYR A 136 13.39 3.10 -3.49
N SER A 137 14.20 3.82 -2.71
CA SER A 137 15.18 3.20 -1.81
C SER A 137 14.50 2.25 -0.82
N TYR A 138 13.42 2.68 -0.16
CA TYR A 138 12.67 1.83 0.77
C TYR A 138 11.99 0.61 0.10
N ALA A 139 11.45 0.74 -1.11
CA ALA A 139 10.83 -0.37 -1.84
C ALA A 139 11.87 -1.37 -2.38
N ILE A 140 13.09 -0.90 -2.70
CA ILE A 140 14.22 -1.74 -3.09
C ILE A 140 14.77 -2.51 -1.87
N PHE A 141 15.01 -1.82 -0.76
CA PHE A 141 15.67 -2.38 0.44
C PHE A 141 14.72 -3.06 1.42
N GLY A 142 13.48 -2.61 1.55
CA GLY A 142 12.52 -3.13 2.54
C GLY A 142 11.87 -4.48 2.18
N LEU A 143 12.15 -5.02 1.00
CA LEU A 143 11.67 -6.34 0.55
C LEU A 143 12.80 -7.36 0.32
N ASN A 144 14.05 -6.99 0.63
CA ASN A 144 15.18 -7.95 0.73
C ASN A 144 15.27 -8.45 2.18
#